data_AF-A0A7X8J5K0-F1
#
_entry.id   AF-A0A7X8J5K0-F1
#
_cell.length_a   1.000
_cell.length_b   1.000
_cell.length_c   1.000
_cell.angle_alpha   90.00
_cell.angle_beta   90.00
_cell.angle_gamma   90.00
#
_symmetry.space_group_name_H-M   'P 1'
#
loop_
_entity.id
_entity.type
_entity.pdbx_description
1 polymer ?
#
loop_
_entity_poly.entity_id
_entity_poly.type
_entity_poly.pdbx_seq_one_letter_code
_entity_poly.pdbx_strand_id
1 'polypeptide(L)'
;MFTDTQLLEIQHKGINPELVEKQIERFKTGFFPMHITNPASISKGIIEVTHKEAQKLIKFFNKSKKKQKMIKFVPASGAASRMFKMLYSILEEYDGSEESYNKLFSKTGMHTPAYFFEHITEFAFYDALVDVLARNGFLLQDLLDAKDYTTILTYLLTSKGLKYGELPKGALFFHQYPDAPRTAIEEHMVEGAQYAKNSNGDVFLHFTVSPEFIQEFKDIVQKTKAQYQEQYNVKFYVDYSVQNLATDTIAVTKENTPFLNADGSLLFRPAGHGALIENLNELDFDLIFIKNIDNVVPDSYKQSTVYYKKVLAGILLHYQKIIFDFYKKLKKSKHLSEKLQKKIIAVFTQELSYVFPDDFFEMPKDDRKDYLLDLLYSPIRVCGMVKNEGEPGGGPFFVKENDGSQTLQIVEMAQLDESSQEHMDIVKQATHFNPVDIVCGIKDSEGKKFNILKYVDEEAGIITMKSKDGKELKALELPGLWNGAMSHWITIFVEVPIITFNPVKEVTDLLRAEHKQL
;
A
#
# COMPACT_ATOMS: atom_id res chain seq x y z
N MET A 1 36.22 1.38 4.48
CA MET A 1 35.04 1.89 5.22
C MET A 1 34.55 0.87 6.24
N PHE A 2 34.51 -0.42 5.88
CA PHE A 2 34.07 -1.51 6.76
C PHE A 2 35.23 -2.42 7.19
N THR A 3 35.10 -3.09 8.33
CA THR A 3 36.00 -4.18 8.75
C THR A 3 35.67 -5.49 8.01
N ASP A 4 36.56 -6.48 8.05
CA ASP A 4 36.31 -7.79 7.42
C ASP A 4 35.03 -8.46 7.96
N THR A 5 34.79 -8.37 9.28
CA THR A 5 33.56 -8.87 9.91
C THR A 5 32.31 -8.18 9.38
N GLN A 6 32.38 -6.87 9.16
CA GLN A 6 31.26 -6.08 8.63
C GLN A 6 31.02 -6.36 7.14
N LEU A 7 32.08 -6.61 6.35
CA LEU A 7 31.94 -7.05 4.96
C LEU A 7 31.25 -8.41 4.87
N LEU A 8 31.58 -9.34 5.77
CA LEU A 8 30.89 -10.63 5.87
C LEU A 8 29.42 -10.46 6.29
N GLU A 9 29.11 -9.55 7.21
CA GLU A 9 27.73 -9.22 7.61
C GLU A 9 26.91 -8.71 6.42
N ILE A 10 27.46 -7.78 5.63
CA ILE A 10 26.85 -7.24 4.41
C ILE A 10 26.57 -8.36 3.40
N GLN A 11 27.56 -9.23 3.16
CA GLN A 11 27.43 -10.35 2.21
C GLN A 11 26.42 -11.40 2.68
N HIS A 12 26.36 -11.71 3.99
CA HIS A 12 25.38 -12.65 4.55
C HIS A 12 23.94 -12.14 4.41
N LYS A 13 23.72 -10.83 4.37
CA LYS A 13 22.42 -10.22 4.05
C LYS A 13 22.09 -10.23 2.55
N GLY A 14 23.03 -10.65 1.70
CA GLY A 14 22.88 -10.63 0.24
C GLY A 14 23.03 -9.23 -0.37
N ILE A 15 23.59 -8.27 0.38
CA ILE A 15 23.78 -6.89 -0.08
C ILE A 15 25.17 -6.77 -0.70
N ASN A 16 25.28 -6.08 -1.84
CA ASN A 16 26.59 -5.74 -2.40
C ASN A 16 27.21 -4.59 -1.57
N PRO A 17 28.46 -4.70 -1.06
CA PRO A 17 29.14 -3.60 -0.37
C PRO A 17 29.12 -2.27 -1.11
N GLU A 18 29.23 -2.27 -2.44
CA GLU A 18 29.12 -1.05 -3.26
C GLU A 18 27.75 -0.38 -3.14
N LEU A 19 26.67 -1.16 -2.97
CA LEU A 19 25.34 -0.61 -2.73
C LEU A 19 25.26 0.09 -1.37
N VAL A 20 25.91 -0.47 -0.34
CA VAL A 20 25.98 0.16 0.99
C VAL A 20 26.74 1.48 0.92
N GLU A 21 27.84 1.53 0.16
CA GLU A 21 28.59 2.76 -0.05
C GLU A 21 27.75 3.83 -0.78
N LYS A 22 26.98 3.44 -1.80
CA LYS A 22 26.01 4.33 -2.47
C LYS A 22 24.93 4.84 -1.52
N GLN A 23 24.41 3.99 -0.62
CA GLN A 23 23.43 4.41 0.39
C GLN A 23 24.04 5.44 1.35
N ILE A 24 25.29 5.23 1.81
CA ILE A 24 26.00 6.20 2.65
C ILE A 24 26.22 7.52 1.93
N GLU A 25 26.61 7.47 0.65
CA GLU A 25 26.75 8.68 -0.14
C GLU A 25 25.42 9.41 -0.31
N ARG A 26 24.31 8.66 -0.47
CA ARG A 26 22.97 9.23 -0.54
C ARG A 26 22.57 9.98 0.74
N PHE A 27 23.00 9.55 1.92
CA PHE A 27 22.79 10.32 3.15
C PHE A 27 23.56 11.64 3.20
N LYS A 28 24.66 11.76 2.45
CA LYS A 28 25.45 12.99 2.35
C LYS A 28 24.85 13.96 1.33
N THR A 29 24.46 13.45 0.18
CA THR A 29 23.90 14.27 -0.91
C THR A 29 22.43 14.61 -0.71
N GLY A 30 21.68 13.73 -0.03
CA GLY A 30 20.23 13.82 0.10
C GLY A 30 19.47 13.41 -1.16
N PHE A 31 18.17 13.65 -1.14
CA PHE A 31 17.30 13.57 -2.30
C PHE A 31 16.84 14.96 -2.70
N PHE A 32 16.70 15.18 -4.01
CA PHE A 32 16.12 16.41 -4.50
C PHE A 32 14.61 16.38 -4.30
N PRO A 33 14.00 17.47 -3.79
CA PRO A 33 12.55 17.56 -3.72
C PRO A 33 11.91 17.36 -5.10
N MET A 34 10.82 16.59 -5.16
CA MET A 34 10.05 16.47 -6.38
C MET A 34 9.42 17.81 -6.75
N HIS A 35 9.43 18.12 -8.05
CA HIS A 35 8.86 19.34 -8.58
C HIS A 35 7.40 19.12 -8.99
N ILE A 36 6.49 19.41 -8.07
CA ILE A 36 5.05 19.39 -8.35
C ILE A 36 4.61 20.71 -8.99
N THR A 37 3.75 20.63 -10.01
CA THR A 37 3.24 21.84 -10.71
C THR A 37 1.80 22.15 -10.35
N ASN A 38 0.96 21.12 -10.14
CA ASN A 38 -0.44 21.24 -9.78
C ASN A 38 -0.93 19.97 -9.05
N PRO A 39 -1.97 20.06 -8.18
CA PRO A 39 -2.68 18.86 -7.75
C PRO A 39 -3.49 18.29 -8.93
N ALA A 40 -3.64 16.97 -8.97
CA ALA A 40 -4.63 16.36 -9.86
C ALA A 40 -6.04 16.60 -9.29
N SER A 41 -7.01 16.81 -10.18
CA SER A 41 -8.41 17.03 -9.82
C SER A 41 -9.34 16.49 -10.89
N ILE A 42 -10.65 16.47 -10.63
CA ILE A 42 -11.66 16.02 -11.60
C ILE A 42 -11.62 16.86 -12.89
N SER A 43 -11.25 18.15 -12.79
CA SER A 43 -11.15 19.00 -13.97
C SER A 43 -9.92 18.68 -14.83
N LYS A 44 -8.86 18.13 -14.23
CA LYS A 44 -7.62 17.74 -14.90
C LYS A 44 -6.83 16.74 -14.07
N GLY A 45 -6.58 15.55 -14.62
CA GLY A 45 -5.73 14.52 -14.02
C GLY A 45 -6.45 13.40 -13.26
N ILE A 46 -7.70 13.59 -12.82
CA ILE A 46 -8.52 12.54 -12.21
C ILE A 46 -9.77 12.31 -13.06
N ILE A 47 -9.98 11.05 -13.46
CA ILE A 47 -11.16 10.64 -14.22
C ILE A 47 -12.33 10.45 -13.25
N GLU A 48 -13.38 11.25 -13.41
CA GLU A 48 -14.68 10.97 -12.82
C GLU A 48 -15.48 10.07 -13.78
N VAL A 49 -16.06 8.99 -13.24
CA VAL A 49 -16.76 7.98 -14.05
C VAL A 49 -18.25 8.01 -13.73
N THR A 50 -19.08 8.33 -14.72
CA THR A 50 -20.53 8.27 -14.53
C THR A 50 -20.99 6.83 -14.32
N HIS A 51 -22.16 6.64 -13.69
CA HIS A 51 -22.73 5.31 -13.49
C HIS A 51 -22.84 4.50 -14.80
N LYS A 52 -23.22 5.15 -15.90
CA LYS A 52 -23.34 4.51 -17.23
C LYS A 52 -21.99 4.07 -17.78
N GLU A 53 -20.93 4.86 -17.60
CA GLU A 53 -19.57 4.50 -18.02
C GLU A 53 -19.00 3.38 -17.17
N ALA A 54 -19.18 3.46 -15.85
CA ALA A 54 -18.78 2.41 -14.92
C ALA A 54 -19.42 1.06 -15.29
N GLN A 55 -20.72 1.03 -15.60
CA GLN A 55 -21.36 -0.19 -16.10
C GLN A 55 -20.76 -0.71 -17.42
N LYS A 56 -20.39 0.17 -18.36
CA LYS A 56 -19.72 -0.23 -19.61
C LYS A 56 -18.33 -0.81 -19.33
N LEU A 57 -17.56 -0.17 -18.46
CA LEU A 57 -16.22 -0.60 -18.04
C LEU A 57 -16.26 -1.94 -17.33
N ILE A 58 -17.21 -2.13 -16.41
CA ILE A 58 -17.44 -3.41 -15.71
C ILE A 58 -17.83 -4.51 -16.71
N LYS A 59 -18.71 -4.22 -17.67
CA LYS A 59 -19.06 -5.18 -18.74
C LYS A 59 -17.84 -5.53 -19.60
N PHE A 60 -17.03 -4.54 -19.94
CA PHE A 60 -15.79 -4.74 -20.68
C PHE A 60 -14.79 -5.61 -19.90
N PHE A 61 -14.55 -5.30 -18.62
CA PHE A 61 -13.74 -6.11 -17.72
C PHE A 61 -14.25 -7.55 -17.63
N ASN A 62 -15.53 -7.76 -17.36
CA ASN A 62 -16.12 -9.11 -17.25
C ASN A 62 -16.01 -9.93 -18.55
N LYS A 63 -16.00 -9.28 -19.72
CA LYS A 63 -15.76 -9.94 -21.00
C LYS A 63 -14.27 -10.26 -21.19
N SER A 64 -13.41 -9.29 -20.91
CA SER A 64 -11.96 -9.37 -21.16
C SER A 64 -11.25 -10.30 -20.18
N LYS A 65 -11.69 -10.37 -18.91
CA LYS A 65 -11.07 -11.17 -17.85
C LYS A 65 -11.00 -12.68 -18.15
N LYS A 66 -11.81 -13.17 -19.10
CA LYS A 66 -11.78 -14.57 -19.56
C LYS A 66 -10.44 -14.98 -20.19
N LYS A 67 -9.60 -14.01 -20.54
CA LYS A 67 -8.28 -14.22 -21.14
C LYS A 67 -7.14 -13.67 -20.28
N GLN A 68 -7.43 -13.30 -19.03
CA GLN A 68 -6.49 -12.61 -18.15
C GLN A 68 -6.14 -13.52 -16.97
N LYS A 69 -4.84 -13.67 -16.71
CA LYS A 69 -4.30 -14.20 -15.46
C LYS A 69 -4.28 -13.06 -14.46
N MET A 70 -5.08 -13.17 -13.40
CA MET A 70 -5.28 -12.10 -12.42
C MET A 70 -4.83 -12.55 -11.03
N ILE A 71 -4.33 -11.60 -10.23
CA ILE A 71 -3.95 -11.85 -8.84
C ILE A 71 -4.28 -10.65 -7.95
N LYS A 72 -4.64 -10.92 -6.70
CA LYS A 72 -4.73 -9.91 -5.65
C LYS A 72 -3.44 -9.91 -4.83
N PHE A 73 -2.63 -8.87 -4.95
CA PHE A 73 -1.41 -8.65 -4.20
C PHE A 73 -1.70 -7.78 -2.97
N VAL A 74 -1.36 -8.27 -1.78
CA VAL A 74 -1.75 -7.68 -0.50
C VAL A 74 -0.52 -7.41 0.34
N PRO A 75 -0.07 -6.14 0.42
CA PRO A 75 0.94 -5.73 1.38
C PRO A 75 0.48 -5.97 2.82
N ALA A 76 1.20 -6.81 3.57
CA ALA A 76 0.79 -7.29 4.89
C ALA A 76 1.95 -7.46 5.90
N SER A 77 3.11 -6.82 5.67
CA SER A 77 4.33 -6.96 6.49
C SER A 77 4.33 -6.12 7.77
N GLY A 78 3.27 -5.37 8.06
CA GLY A 78 3.16 -4.56 9.27
C GLY A 78 2.72 -5.38 10.50
N ALA A 79 3.52 -5.33 11.58
CA ALA A 79 3.06 -5.77 12.90
C ALA A 79 1.94 -4.87 13.42
N ALA A 80 0.99 -5.43 14.17
CA ALA A 80 -0.12 -4.65 14.74
C ALA A 80 0.29 -3.84 15.98
N SER A 81 1.52 -3.97 16.50
CA SER A 81 1.94 -3.33 17.75
C SER A 81 1.66 -1.81 17.82
N ARG A 82 1.82 -1.08 16.70
CA ARG A 82 1.48 0.36 16.63
C ARG A 82 -0.01 0.64 16.81
N MET A 83 -0.88 -0.24 16.31
CA MET A 83 -2.34 -0.16 16.45
C MET A 83 -2.78 -0.23 17.92
N PHE A 84 -1.97 -0.87 18.78
CA PHE A 84 -2.21 -1.03 20.21
C PHE A 84 -1.37 -0.10 21.09
N LYS A 85 -0.68 0.90 20.53
CA LYS A 85 0.22 1.79 21.29
C LYS A 85 -0.45 2.41 22.52
N MET A 86 -1.70 2.87 22.37
CA MET A 86 -2.49 3.40 23.48
C MET A 86 -2.67 2.36 24.61
N LEU A 87 -2.93 1.10 24.27
CA LEU A 87 -3.14 0.06 25.27
C LEU A 87 -1.83 -0.33 25.97
N TYR A 88 -0.71 -0.33 25.25
CA TYR A 88 0.61 -0.53 25.86
C TYR A 88 0.97 0.58 26.84
N SER A 89 0.64 1.85 26.55
CA SER A 89 0.87 2.92 27.53
C SER A 89 0.09 2.72 28.84
N ILE A 90 -1.08 2.05 28.79
CA ILE A 90 -1.81 1.69 30.01
C ILE A 90 -1.06 0.61 30.79
N LEU A 91 -0.57 -0.43 30.12
CA LEU A 91 0.23 -1.48 30.79
C LEU A 91 1.51 -0.94 31.44
N GLU A 92 2.11 0.10 30.87
CA GLU A 92 3.34 0.72 31.38
C GLU A 92 3.09 1.72 32.52
N GLU A 93 2.00 2.50 32.44
CA GLU A 93 1.77 3.63 33.34
C GLU A 93 0.68 3.40 34.40
N TYR A 94 -0.22 2.42 34.23
CA TYR A 94 -1.33 2.18 35.14
C TYR A 94 -0.93 1.26 36.30
N ASP A 95 -0.90 1.81 37.51
CA ASP A 95 -0.54 1.11 38.75
C ASP A 95 -1.74 0.81 39.67
N GLY A 96 -2.96 1.07 39.21
CA GLY A 96 -4.20 0.90 39.98
C GLY A 96 -4.56 2.09 40.89
N SER A 97 -3.69 3.10 41.01
CA SER A 97 -3.98 4.30 41.79
C SER A 97 -5.00 5.22 41.11
N GLU A 98 -5.67 6.07 41.91
CA GLU A 98 -6.57 7.10 41.40
C GLU A 98 -5.82 8.14 40.54
N GLU A 99 -4.54 8.40 40.86
CA GLU A 99 -3.70 9.32 40.10
C GLU A 99 -3.41 8.79 38.68
N SER A 100 -2.95 7.55 38.55
CA SER A 100 -2.68 6.95 37.23
C SER A 100 -3.98 6.77 36.42
N TYR A 101 -5.09 6.43 37.09
CA TYR A 101 -6.42 6.40 36.47
C TYR A 101 -6.79 7.77 35.89
N ASN A 102 -6.75 8.84 36.70
CA ASN A 102 -7.13 10.18 36.23
C ASN A 102 -6.21 10.68 35.11
N LYS A 103 -4.92 10.35 35.16
CA LYS A 103 -3.96 10.69 34.11
C LYS A 103 -4.31 10.06 32.77
N LEU A 104 -4.62 8.76 32.74
CA LEU A 104 -4.84 7.98 31.51
C LEU A 104 -6.28 8.10 30.98
N PHE A 105 -7.27 8.20 31.87
CA PHE A 105 -8.70 8.09 31.54
C PHE A 105 -9.48 9.42 31.58
N SER A 106 -8.85 10.55 31.93
CA SER A 106 -9.53 11.86 31.95
C SER A 106 -9.96 12.38 30.59
N LYS A 107 -9.32 11.92 29.51
CA LYS A 107 -9.67 12.33 28.14
C LYS A 107 -10.81 11.48 27.59
N THR A 108 -11.77 12.15 26.98
CA THR A 108 -12.86 11.55 26.23
C THR A 108 -12.61 11.64 24.73
N GLY A 109 -13.17 10.71 23.96
CA GLY A 109 -13.03 10.67 22.50
C GLY A 109 -12.64 9.28 22.01
N MET A 110 -12.79 9.04 20.70
CA MET A 110 -12.67 7.71 20.09
C MET A 110 -11.30 7.02 20.34
N HIS A 111 -10.23 7.79 20.41
CA HIS A 111 -8.86 7.30 20.54
C HIS A 111 -8.34 7.40 21.99
N THR A 112 -9.22 7.16 22.98
CA THR A 112 -8.84 7.21 24.41
C THR A 112 -9.06 5.88 25.13
N PRO A 113 -8.31 5.62 26.22
CA PRO A 113 -8.52 4.44 27.05
C PRO A 113 -9.96 4.26 27.53
N ALA A 114 -10.60 5.36 27.97
CA ALA A 114 -11.98 5.34 28.44
C ALA A 114 -12.94 4.81 27.37
N TYR A 115 -12.83 5.33 26.14
CA TYR A 115 -13.67 4.90 25.01
C TYR A 115 -13.44 3.43 24.65
N PHE A 116 -12.18 2.97 24.66
CA PHE A 116 -11.87 1.57 24.38
C PHE A 116 -12.56 0.61 25.36
N PHE A 117 -12.49 0.87 26.66
CA PHE A 117 -13.09 -0.01 27.67
C PHE A 117 -14.62 0.13 27.74
N GLU A 118 -15.17 1.32 27.50
CA GLU A 118 -16.62 1.54 27.38
C GLU A 118 -17.23 0.68 26.26
N HIS A 119 -16.52 0.56 25.13
CA HIS A 119 -16.98 -0.16 23.95
C HIS A 119 -16.33 -1.55 23.79
N ILE A 120 -15.75 -2.12 24.86
CA ILE A 120 -15.00 -3.39 24.76
C ILE A 120 -15.86 -4.56 24.23
N THR A 121 -17.17 -4.52 24.49
CA THR A 121 -18.15 -5.53 24.05
C THR A 121 -18.46 -5.47 22.56
N GLU A 122 -18.07 -4.39 21.87
CA GLU A 122 -18.39 -4.17 20.46
C GLU A 122 -17.30 -4.68 19.50
N PHE A 123 -16.12 -5.05 20.02
CA PHE A 123 -15.05 -5.56 19.19
C PHE A 123 -15.30 -7.00 18.73
N ALA A 124 -14.88 -7.32 17.51
CA ALA A 124 -14.94 -8.68 16.96
C ALA A 124 -14.12 -9.73 17.75
N PHE A 125 -13.21 -9.29 18.60
CA PHE A 125 -12.44 -10.18 19.48
C PHE A 125 -13.06 -10.40 20.86
N TYR A 126 -14.19 -9.75 21.17
CA TYR A 126 -14.80 -9.75 22.50
C TYR A 126 -15.03 -11.16 23.05
N ASP A 127 -15.72 -12.02 22.30
CA ASP A 127 -16.03 -13.39 22.74
C ASP A 127 -14.74 -14.20 22.98
N ALA A 128 -13.74 -14.04 22.12
CA ALA A 128 -12.44 -14.70 22.27
C ALA A 128 -11.70 -14.22 23.53
N LEU A 129 -11.81 -12.93 23.87
CA LEU A 129 -11.22 -12.35 25.06
C LEU A 129 -11.91 -12.86 26.33
N VAL A 130 -13.24 -12.90 26.33
CA VAL A 130 -14.03 -13.45 27.43
C VAL A 130 -13.69 -14.93 27.66
N ASP A 131 -13.63 -15.71 26.58
CA ASP A 131 -13.29 -17.13 26.64
C ASP A 131 -11.90 -17.38 27.25
N VAL A 132 -10.89 -16.62 26.85
CA VAL A 132 -9.52 -16.82 27.36
C VAL A 132 -9.39 -16.37 28.81
N LEU A 133 -10.09 -15.30 29.22
CA LEU A 133 -10.16 -14.88 30.62
C LEU A 133 -10.84 -15.92 31.49
N ALA A 134 -12.00 -16.44 31.05
CA ALA A 134 -12.78 -17.43 31.78
C ALA A 134 -12.01 -18.73 32.01
N ARG A 135 -11.27 -19.22 31.00
CA ARG A 135 -10.39 -20.40 31.12
C ARG A 135 -9.27 -20.22 32.16
N ASN A 136 -8.94 -18.98 32.49
CA ASN A 136 -7.92 -18.64 33.48
C ASN A 136 -8.52 -18.13 34.81
N GLY A 137 -9.83 -18.32 35.02
CA GLY A 137 -10.50 -18.01 36.29
C GLY A 137 -10.90 -16.55 36.46
N PHE A 138 -10.95 -15.77 35.38
CA PHE A 138 -11.36 -14.36 35.40
C PHE A 138 -12.71 -14.16 34.72
N LEU A 139 -13.56 -13.30 35.28
CA LEU A 139 -14.74 -12.76 34.61
C LEU A 139 -14.43 -11.33 34.16
N LEU A 140 -14.70 -11.01 32.89
CA LEU A 140 -14.39 -9.69 32.35
C LEU A 140 -15.11 -8.57 33.10
N GLN A 141 -16.38 -8.77 33.48
CA GLN A 141 -17.14 -7.76 34.22
C GLN A 141 -16.52 -7.48 35.60
N ASP A 142 -16.11 -8.51 36.33
CA ASP A 142 -15.45 -8.35 37.64
C ASP A 142 -14.15 -7.55 37.51
N LEU A 143 -13.37 -7.80 36.44
CA LEU A 143 -12.14 -7.03 36.16
C LEU A 143 -12.44 -5.57 35.82
N LEU A 144 -13.49 -5.30 35.04
CA LEU A 144 -13.90 -3.93 34.70
C LEU A 144 -14.39 -3.17 35.94
N ASP A 145 -15.21 -3.80 36.78
CA ASP A 145 -15.75 -3.22 38.01
C ASP A 145 -14.63 -2.94 39.03
N ALA A 146 -13.64 -3.83 39.11
CA ALA A 146 -12.44 -3.67 39.92
C ALA A 146 -11.40 -2.71 39.30
N LYS A 147 -11.64 -2.21 38.07
CA LYS A 147 -10.68 -1.42 37.27
C LYS A 147 -9.34 -2.13 37.05
N ASP A 148 -9.33 -3.46 37.03
CA ASP A 148 -8.14 -4.26 36.69
C ASP A 148 -7.92 -4.32 35.17
N TYR A 149 -7.64 -3.15 34.59
CA TYR A 149 -7.34 -3.00 33.17
C TYR A 149 -6.05 -3.73 32.78
N THR A 150 -5.09 -3.82 33.70
CA THR A 150 -3.81 -4.48 33.48
C THR A 150 -3.99 -5.97 33.17
N THR A 151 -4.85 -6.68 33.92
CA THR A 151 -5.16 -8.09 33.63
C THR A 151 -5.84 -8.23 32.28
N ILE A 152 -6.86 -7.41 31.97
CA ILE A 152 -7.57 -7.46 30.69
C ILE A 152 -6.59 -7.28 29.51
N LEU A 153 -5.76 -6.24 29.57
CA LEU A 153 -4.81 -5.93 28.50
C LEU A 153 -3.69 -6.95 28.38
N THR A 154 -3.27 -7.57 29.50
CA THR A 154 -2.29 -8.66 29.47
C THR A 154 -2.83 -9.85 28.67
N TYR A 155 -4.08 -10.25 28.91
CA TYR A 155 -4.72 -11.35 28.17
C TYR A 155 -5.08 -10.97 26.73
N LEU A 156 -5.32 -9.71 26.42
CA LEU A 156 -5.53 -9.27 25.04
C LEU A 156 -4.22 -9.24 24.24
N LEU A 157 -3.20 -8.55 24.75
CA LEU A 157 -2.04 -8.14 23.96
C LEU A 157 -0.92 -9.18 23.92
N THR A 158 -0.76 -9.99 24.98
CA THR A 158 0.41 -10.85 25.13
C THR A 158 0.09 -12.32 24.87
N SER A 159 1.14 -13.12 24.71
CA SER A 159 1.07 -14.59 24.65
C SER A 159 0.38 -15.28 25.84
N LYS A 160 0.03 -14.57 26.93
CA LYS A 160 -0.82 -15.09 28.01
C LYS A 160 -2.27 -15.36 27.56
N GLY A 161 -2.74 -14.67 26.53
CA GLY A 161 -4.08 -14.85 25.98
C GLY A 161 -4.12 -14.78 24.45
N LEU A 162 -4.82 -13.78 23.90
CA LEU A 162 -5.06 -13.65 22.46
C LEU A 162 -3.83 -13.23 21.66
N LYS A 163 -2.78 -12.71 22.32
CA LYS A 163 -1.51 -12.34 21.67
C LYS A 163 -1.66 -11.23 20.61
N TYR A 164 -2.68 -10.38 20.68
CA TYR A 164 -2.99 -9.39 19.64
C TYR A 164 -1.86 -8.38 19.40
N GLY A 165 -1.09 -8.05 20.43
CA GLY A 165 0.03 -7.13 20.33
C GLY A 165 1.26 -7.70 19.62
N GLU A 166 1.36 -9.03 19.53
CA GLU A 166 2.47 -9.74 18.88
C GLU A 166 2.07 -10.34 17.51
N LEU A 167 0.80 -10.17 17.09
CA LEU A 167 0.29 -10.66 15.80
C LEU A 167 0.35 -9.58 14.71
N PRO A 168 0.43 -9.96 13.42
CA PRO A 168 0.26 -9.04 12.30
C PRO A 168 -1.22 -8.66 12.16
N LYS A 169 -1.51 -7.47 11.61
CA LYS A 169 -2.90 -7.00 11.43
C LYS A 169 -3.77 -8.00 10.67
N GLY A 170 -3.19 -8.70 9.69
CA GLY A 170 -3.86 -9.74 8.90
C GLY A 170 -4.51 -10.84 9.74
N ALA A 171 -3.94 -11.15 10.90
CA ALA A 171 -4.38 -12.23 11.78
C ALA A 171 -5.39 -11.79 12.85
N LEU A 172 -5.68 -10.49 12.96
CA LEU A 172 -6.61 -9.97 13.96
C LEU A 172 -8.05 -10.05 13.44
N PHE A 173 -9.00 -10.34 14.32
CA PHE A 173 -10.43 -10.18 14.02
C PHE A 173 -10.75 -8.69 13.82
N PHE A 174 -11.24 -8.37 12.62
CA PHE A 174 -11.62 -7.02 12.21
C PHE A 174 -13.13 -6.84 12.31
N HIS A 175 -13.91 -7.82 11.84
CA HIS A 175 -15.37 -7.68 11.73
C HIS A 175 -16.08 -8.83 12.41
N GLN A 176 -17.14 -8.50 13.15
CA GLN A 176 -18.06 -9.47 13.74
C GLN A 176 -19.21 -9.74 12.77
N TYR A 177 -19.52 -11.01 12.54
CA TYR A 177 -20.72 -11.45 11.82
C TYR A 177 -21.58 -12.34 12.73
N PRO A 178 -22.86 -12.58 12.38
CA PRO A 178 -23.74 -13.46 13.16
C PRO A 178 -23.22 -14.89 13.30
N ASP A 179 -22.44 -15.38 12.33
CA ASP A 179 -21.88 -16.72 12.31
C ASP A 179 -20.52 -16.78 13.03
N ALA A 180 -19.59 -15.89 12.68
CA ALA A 180 -18.26 -15.84 13.29
C ALA A 180 -17.56 -14.49 13.04
N PRO A 181 -16.61 -14.08 13.91
CA PRO A 181 -15.71 -12.99 13.57
C PRO A 181 -14.80 -13.40 12.40
N ARG A 182 -14.42 -12.42 11.58
CA ARG A 182 -13.45 -12.60 10.48
C ARG A 182 -12.21 -11.77 10.70
N THR A 183 -11.08 -12.36 10.35
CA THR A 183 -9.79 -11.71 10.26
C THR A 183 -9.67 -10.88 8.99
N ALA A 184 -8.72 -9.95 8.97
CA ALA A 184 -8.40 -9.19 7.75
C ALA A 184 -7.98 -10.11 6.57
N ILE A 185 -7.26 -11.21 6.82
CA ILE A 185 -6.92 -12.20 5.78
C ILE A 185 -8.19 -12.77 5.12
N GLU A 186 -9.18 -13.14 5.92
CA GLU A 186 -10.45 -13.70 5.43
C GLU A 186 -11.23 -12.67 4.60
N GLU A 187 -11.29 -11.42 5.04
CA GLU A 187 -11.90 -10.34 4.25
C GLU A 187 -11.22 -10.16 2.88
N HIS A 188 -9.88 -10.30 2.84
CA HIS A 188 -9.15 -10.25 1.58
C HIS A 188 -9.46 -11.43 0.66
N MET A 189 -9.66 -12.64 1.19
CA MET A 189 -10.08 -13.82 0.44
C MET A 189 -11.48 -13.63 -0.15
N VAL A 190 -12.42 -13.13 0.65
CA VAL A 190 -13.79 -12.81 0.23
C VAL A 190 -13.81 -11.79 -0.90
N GLU A 191 -13.10 -10.67 -0.76
CA GLU A 191 -12.95 -9.67 -1.82
C GLU A 191 -12.34 -10.28 -3.11
N GLY A 192 -11.28 -11.09 -2.96
CA GLY A 192 -10.62 -11.76 -4.08
C GLY A 192 -11.58 -12.64 -4.88
N ALA A 193 -12.46 -13.39 -4.21
CA ALA A 193 -13.48 -14.21 -4.87
C ALA A 193 -14.48 -13.39 -5.71
N GLN A 194 -14.71 -12.12 -5.36
CA GLN A 194 -15.71 -11.27 -6.00
C GLN A 194 -15.22 -10.50 -7.23
N TYR A 195 -13.94 -10.11 -7.27
CA TYR A 195 -13.38 -9.35 -8.40
C TYR A 195 -12.15 -9.98 -9.07
N ALA A 196 -11.35 -10.79 -8.37
CA ALA A 196 -10.14 -11.41 -8.91
C ALA A 196 -10.35 -12.84 -9.45
N LYS A 197 -11.59 -13.34 -9.42
CA LYS A 197 -11.98 -14.64 -9.99
C LYS A 197 -11.86 -14.67 -11.51
N ASN A 198 -11.04 -15.60 -12.03
CA ASN A 198 -10.87 -15.87 -13.45
C ASN A 198 -12.05 -16.69 -14.04
N SER A 199 -11.98 -17.05 -15.32
CA SER A 199 -13.05 -17.83 -15.98
C SER A 199 -13.16 -19.29 -15.53
N ASN A 200 -12.11 -19.85 -14.93
CA ASN A 200 -12.08 -21.23 -14.43
C ASN A 200 -12.57 -21.34 -12.97
N GLY A 201 -12.88 -20.20 -12.34
CA GLY A 201 -13.21 -20.15 -10.92
C GLY A 201 -11.99 -20.07 -10.00
N ASP A 202 -10.78 -19.95 -10.55
CA ASP A 202 -9.57 -19.79 -9.76
C ASP A 202 -9.43 -18.32 -9.27
N VAL A 203 -8.95 -18.18 -8.04
CA VAL A 203 -8.62 -16.90 -7.40
C VAL A 203 -7.20 -17.00 -6.86
N PHE A 204 -6.31 -16.14 -7.36
CA PHE A 204 -4.94 -16.04 -6.89
C PHE A 204 -4.82 -14.88 -5.91
N LEU A 205 -4.24 -15.15 -4.75
CA LEU A 205 -3.87 -14.14 -3.76
C LEU A 205 -2.37 -14.26 -3.47
N HIS A 206 -1.73 -13.13 -3.24
CA HIS A 206 -0.34 -13.06 -2.81
C HIS A 206 -0.24 -12.11 -1.62
N PHE A 207 0.22 -12.60 -0.49
CA PHE A 207 0.49 -11.76 0.69
C PHE A 207 1.98 -11.51 0.82
N THR A 208 2.39 -10.24 1.00
CA THR A 208 3.77 -9.95 1.44
C THR A 208 3.79 -9.84 2.94
N VAL A 209 4.45 -10.77 3.61
CA VAL A 209 4.42 -10.93 5.07
C VAL A 209 5.82 -10.83 5.65
N SER A 210 5.93 -10.53 6.94
CA SER A 210 7.21 -10.66 7.63
C SER A 210 7.54 -12.15 7.84
N PRO A 211 8.83 -12.55 7.79
CA PRO A 211 9.23 -13.95 7.90
C PRO A 211 8.63 -14.69 9.10
N GLU A 212 8.57 -14.02 10.25
CA GLU A 212 8.06 -14.54 11.52
C GLU A 212 6.56 -14.82 11.53
N PHE A 213 5.79 -14.30 10.56
CA PHE A 213 4.33 -14.43 10.50
C PHE A 213 3.82 -15.29 9.35
N ILE A 214 4.72 -15.88 8.55
CA ILE A 214 4.33 -16.72 7.41
C ILE A 214 3.44 -17.88 7.87
N GLN A 215 3.78 -18.52 8.99
CA GLN A 215 3.07 -19.71 9.45
C GLN A 215 1.66 -19.36 9.91
N GLU A 216 1.51 -18.29 10.68
CA GLU A 216 0.22 -17.77 11.14
C GLU A 216 -0.72 -17.46 9.96
N PHE A 217 -0.20 -16.84 8.90
CA PHE A 217 -0.98 -16.59 7.68
C PHE A 217 -1.42 -17.88 6.98
N LYS A 218 -0.54 -18.88 6.90
CA LYS A 218 -0.86 -20.19 6.31
C LYS A 218 -1.92 -20.92 7.12
N ASP A 219 -1.82 -20.90 8.44
CA ASP A 219 -2.74 -21.59 9.34
C ASP A 219 -4.16 -21.01 9.24
N ILE A 220 -4.28 -19.67 9.22
CA ILE A 220 -5.58 -18.99 9.04
C ILE A 220 -6.19 -19.37 7.69
N VAL A 221 -5.43 -19.24 6.60
CA VAL A 221 -5.91 -19.60 5.25
C VAL A 221 -6.30 -21.08 5.20
N GLN A 222 -5.50 -21.98 5.75
CA GLN A 222 -5.80 -23.41 5.76
C GLN A 222 -7.11 -23.72 6.51
N LYS A 223 -7.35 -23.06 7.64
CA LYS A 223 -8.55 -23.24 8.46
C LYS A 223 -9.82 -22.75 7.76
N THR A 224 -9.74 -21.67 6.98
CA THR A 224 -10.93 -20.94 6.47
C THR A 224 -11.17 -21.17 4.97
N LYS A 225 -10.17 -21.65 4.23
CA LYS A 225 -10.21 -21.85 2.78
C LYS A 225 -11.37 -22.73 2.32
N ALA A 226 -11.64 -23.85 2.98
CA ALA A 226 -12.70 -24.77 2.55
C ALA A 226 -14.07 -24.10 2.56
N GLN A 227 -14.39 -23.40 3.65
CA GLN A 227 -15.64 -22.64 3.82
C GLN A 227 -15.84 -21.62 2.68
N TYR A 228 -14.82 -20.78 2.42
CA TYR A 228 -14.96 -19.74 1.40
C TYR A 228 -14.93 -20.28 -0.05
N GLN A 229 -14.24 -21.38 -0.31
CA GLN A 229 -14.31 -22.03 -1.62
C GLN A 229 -15.72 -22.51 -1.95
N GLU A 230 -16.39 -23.12 -0.97
CA GLU A 230 -17.77 -23.56 -1.10
C GLU A 230 -18.72 -22.36 -1.25
N GLN A 231 -18.63 -21.39 -0.33
CA GLN A 231 -19.51 -20.22 -0.31
C GLN A 231 -19.47 -19.42 -1.62
N TYR A 232 -18.29 -19.21 -2.21
CA TYR A 232 -18.15 -18.38 -3.42
C TYR A 232 -18.01 -19.18 -4.72
N ASN A 233 -18.06 -20.52 -4.63
CA ASN A 233 -17.80 -21.45 -5.73
C ASN A 233 -16.51 -21.09 -6.49
N VAL A 234 -15.39 -21.15 -5.75
CA VAL A 234 -14.05 -20.78 -6.23
C VAL A 234 -12.98 -21.76 -5.78
N LYS A 235 -11.81 -21.70 -6.40
CA LYS A 235 -10.58 -22.36 -5.93
C LYS A 235 -9.52 -21.31 -5.60
N PHE A 236 -9.06 -21.31 -4.35
CA PHE A 236 -8.03 -20.36 -3.92
C PHE A 236 -6.62 -20.92 -4.11
N TYR A 237 -5.74 -20.09 -4.65
CA TYR A 237 -4.29 -20.28 -4.69
C TYR A 237 -3.69 -19.09 -3.95
N VAL A 238 -3.08 -19.37 -2.80
CA VAL A 238 -2.55 -18.33 -1.92
C VAL A 238 -1.06 -18.54 -1.80
N ASP A 239 -0.32 -17.56 -2.29
CA ASP A 239 1.13 -17.50 -2.20
C ASP A 239 1.56 -16.41 -1.22
N TYR A 240 2.81 -16.52 -0.79
CA TYR A 240 3.41 -15.63 0.20
C TYR A 240 4.81 -15.25 -0.27
N SER A 241 5.20 -14.01 -0.03
CA SER A 241 6.60 -13.60 -0.12
C SER A 241 6.99 -12.78 1.10
N VAL A 242 8.29 -12.73 1.35
CA VAL A 242 8.88 -11.78 2.30
C VAL A 242 9.52 -10.64 1.54
N GLN A 243 9.63 -9.48 2.19
CA GLN A 243 10.46 -8.40 1.67
C GLN A 243 11.90 -8.91 1.56
N ASN A 244 12.55 -8.64 0.43
CA ASN A 244 13.92 -9.10 0.20
C ASN A 244 14.88 -8.37 1.16
N LEU A 245 15.60 -9.12 2.01
CA LEU A 245 16.57 -8.55 2.95
C LEU A 245 17.71 -7.81 2.25
N ALA A 246 17.99 -8.13 0.98
CA ALA A 246 18.96 -7.41 0.17
C ALA A 246 18.54 -5.95 -0.13
N THR A 247 17.26 -5.61 0.11
CA THR A 247 16.76 -4.24 0.00
C THR A 247 16.93 -3.44 1.29
N ASP A 248 17.32 -4.06 2.41
CA ASP A 248 17.58 -3.33 3.65
C ASP A 248 18.60 -2.21 3.42
N THR A 249 18.38 -1.08 4.08
CA THR A 249 19.31 0.05 4.03
C THR A 249 20.13 0.15 5.30
N ILE A 250 21.37 0.60 5.15
CA ILE A 250 22.21 0.91 6.30
C ILE A 250 21.68 2.15 7.03
N ALA A 251 21.64 2.09 8.36
CA ALA A 251 21.41 3.27 9.19
C ALA A 251 22.73 4.00 9.42
N VAL A 252 22.68 5.34 9.46
CA VAL A 252 23.85 6.18 9.74
C VAL A 252 23.60 7.11 10.92
N THR A 253 24.67 7.61 11.51
CA THR A 253 24.65 8.67 12.53
C THR A 253 24.22 10.01 11.91
N LYS A 254 24.07 11.06 12.73
CA LYS A 254 23.83 12.42 12.26
C LYS A 254 24.93 12.90 11.29
N GLU A 255 26.16 12.45 11.52
CA GLU A 255 27.37 12.76 10.77
C GLU A 255 27.57 11.85 9.53
N ASN A 256 26.56 11.05 9.16
CA ASN A 256 26.57 10.14 8.01
C ASN A 256 27.65 9.05 8.08
N THR A 257 28.03 8.61 9.28
CA THR A 257 28.86 7.42 9.49
C THR A 257 28.00 6.20 9.81
N PRO A 258 28.38 4.97 9.41
CA PRO A 258 27.63 3.76 9.75
C PRO A 258 27.25 3.68 11.22
N PHE A 259 25.97 3.46 11.51
CA PHE A 259 25.49 3.28 12.87
C PHE A 259 25.83 1.85 13.34
N LEU A 260 26.50 1.76 14.49
CA LEU A 260 26.90 0.48 15.10
C LEU A 260 26.00 0.12 16.28
N ASN A 261 25.60 -1.15 16.34
CA ASN A 261 24.98 -1.73 17.53
C ASN A 261 26.01 -1.83 18.68
N ALA A 262 25.53 -2.12 19.89
CA ALA A 262 26.38 -2.22 21.08
C ALA A 262 27.46 -3.32 20.98
N ASP A 263 27.22 -4.34 20.18
CA ASP A 263 28.15 -5.44 19.88
C ASP A 263 29.13 -5.13 18.73
N GLY A 264 29.02 -3.94 18.11
CA GLY A 264 29.86 -3.50 16.99
C GLY A 264 29.35 -3.91 15.60
N SER A 265 28.21 -4.60 15.50
CA SER A 265 27.58 -4.95 14.22
C SER A 265 26.95 -3.72 13.53
N LEU A 266 26.77 -3.79 12.21
CA LEU A 266 26.08 -2.74 11.45
C LEU A 266 24.57 -2.78 11.72
N LEU A 267 23.94 -1.60 11.84
CA LEU A 267 22.49 -1.50 11.90
C LEU A 267 21.89 -1.36 10.50
N PHE A 268 21.18 -2.38 10.06
CA PHE A 268 20.32 -2.35 8.87
C PHE A 268 18.86 -2.15 9.25
N ARG A 269 18.09 -1.50 8.38
CA ARG A 269 16.66 -1.28 8.56
C ARG A 269 15.87 -1.64 7.29
N PRO A 270 14.63 -2.11 7.43
CA PRO A 270 13.75 -2.29 6.28
C PRO A 270 13.55 -0.98 5.52
N ALA A 271 13.66 -1.03 4.19
CA ALA A 271 13.64 0.13 3.31
C ALA A 271 12.24 0.70 3.00
N GLY A 272 11.27 0.50 3.90
CA GLY A 272 9.88 0.90 3.70
C GLY A 272 9.18 0.10 2.59
N HIS A 273 8.04 0.62 2.11
CA HIS A 273 7.22 -0.04 1.09
C HIS A 273 7.89 -0.10 -0.29
N GLY A 274 8.98 0.64 -0.51
CA GLY A 274 9.70 0.66 -1.78
C GLY A 274 10.28 -0.68 -2.19
N ALA A 275 10.67 -1.50 -1.21
CA ALA A 275 11.18 -2.84 -1.44
C ALA A 275 10.13 -3.80 -2.06
N LEU A 276 8.84 -3.48 -2.00
CA LEU A 276 7.79 -4.33 -2.56
C LEU A 276 7.81 -4.37 -4.09
N ILE A 277 8.53 -3.45 -4.77
CA ILE A 277 8.64 -3.47 -6.23
C ILE A 277 9.33 -4.74 -6.72
N GLU A 278 10.28 -5.29 -5.96
CA GLU A 278 10.92 -6.57 -6.27
C GLU A 278 9.91 -7.72 -6.16
N ASN A 279 9.13 -7.76 -5.07
CA ASN A 279 8.08 -8.77 -4.90
C ASN A 279 7.05 -8.70 -6.04
N LEU A 280 6.66 -7.49 -6.45
CA LEU A 280 5.76 -7.28 -7.59
C LEU A 280 6.44 -7.72 -8.90
N ASN A 281 7.73 -7.43 -9.07
CA ASN A 281 8.53 -7.81 -10.23
C ASN A 281 8.76 -9.32 -10.34
N GLU A 282 8.49 -10.12 -9.32
CA GLU A 282 8.53 -11.59 -9.43
C GLU A 282 7.21 -12.18 -9.95
N LEU A 283 6.09 -11.46 -9.82
CA LEU A 283 4.79 -11.93 -10.27
C LEU A 283 4.67 -11.99 -11.80
N ASP A 284 4.13 -13.08 -12.34
CA ASP A 284 3.83 -13.22 -13.77
C ASP A 284 2.31 -13.31 -13.99
N PHE A 285 1.65 -12.15 -13.93
CA PHE A 285 0.21 -11.99 -14.09
C PHE A 285 -0.09 -10.82 -15.04
N ASP A 286 -1.24 -10.87 -15.71
CA ASP A 286 -1.63 -9.86 -16.69
C ASP A 286 -2.27 -8.63 -16.01
N LEU A 287 -2.94 -8.87 -14.88
CA LEU A 287 -3.68 -7.90 -14.09
C LEU A 287 -3.42 -8.15 -12.60
N ILE A 288 -2.95 -7.13 -11.88
CA ILE A 288 -2.61 -7.23 -10.46
C ILE A 288 -3.43 -6.19 -9.70
N PHE A 289 -4.19 -6.65 -8.71
CA PHE A 289 -4.96 -5.80 -7.80
C PHE A 289 -4.16 -5.61 -6.52
N ILE A 290 -3.79 -4.37 -6.20
CA ILE A 290 -3.06 -4.03 -4.98
C ILE A 290 -4.01 -3.35 -3.99
N LYS A 291 -3.98 -3.78 -2.72
CA LYS A 291 -4.71 -3.18 -1.60
C LYS A 291 -4.02 -3.60 -0.29
N ASN A 292 -3.81 -2.67 0.63
CA ASN A 292 -3.21 -2.96 1.94
C ASN A 292 -4.11 -3.88 2.78
N ILE A 293 -3.48 -4.70 3.65
CA ILE A 293 -4.15 -5.70 4.49
C ILE A 293 -5.22 -5.13 5.43
N ASP A 294 -5.05 -3.89 5.87
CA ASP A 294 -5.88 -3.24 6.88
C ASP A 294 -7.01 -2.39 6.29
N ASN A 295 -7.04 -2.20 4.96
CA ASN A 295 -8.12 -1.51 4.28
C ASN A 295 -9.17 -2.55 3.83
N VAL A 296 -10.07 -2.92 4.74
CA VAL A 296 -11.19 -3.85 4.48
C VAL A 296 -12.45 -3.40 5.18
N VAL A 297 -13.60 -3.80 4.66
CA VAL A 297 -14.93 -3.49 5.20
C VAL A 297 -15.80 -4.74 5.26
N PRO A 298 -16.81 -4.80 6.13
CA PRO A 298 -17.69 -5.95 6.24
C PRO A 298 -18.59 -6.12 5.01
N ASP A 299 -19.29 -7.25 4.90
CA ASP A 299 -20.07 -7.60 3.71
C ASP A 299 -21.16 -6.56 3.36
N SER A 300 -21.70 -5.86 4.36
CA SER A 300 -22.66 -4.75 4.17
C SER A 300 -22.13 -3.61 3.28
N TYR A 301 -20.83 -3.33 3.29
CA TYR A 301 -20.21 -2.23 2.53
C TYR A 301 -19.35 -2.70 1.34
N LYS A 302 -18.94 -3.97 1.36
CA LYS A 302 -17.96 -4.56 0.42
C LYS A 302 -18.34 -4.44 -1.05
N GLN A 303 -19.64 -4.37 -1.36
CA GLN A 303 -20.12 -4.25 -2.74
C GLN A 303 -19.61 -2.99 -3.45
N SER A 304 -19.42 -1.88 -2.71
CA SER A 304 -18.84 -0.64 -3.26
C SER A 304 -17.39 -0.84 -3.71
N THR A 305 -16.56 -1.47 -2.88
CA THR A 305 -15.18 -1.84 -3.22
C THR A 305 -15.14 -2.75 -4.44
N VAL A 306 -15.99 -3.78 -4.49
CA VAL A 306 -16.05 -4.72 -5.61
C VAL A 306 -16.47 -4.03 -6.91
N TYR A 307 -17.42 -3.10 -6.84
CA TYR A 307 -17.87 -2.31 -7.97
C TYR A 307 -16.71 -1.48 -8.56
N TYR A 308 -16.06 -0.66 -7.72
CA TYR A 308 -15.00 0.23 -8.19
C TYR A 308 -13.73 -0.52 -8.59
N LYS A 309 -13.34 -1.61 -7.91
CA LYS A 309 -12.24 -2.48 -8.38
C LYS A 309 -12.46 -2.99 -9.82
N LYS A 310 -13.70 -3.33 -10.17
CA LYS A 310 -14.05 -3.73 -11.56
C LYS A 310 -14.02 -2.56 -12.54
N VAL A 311 -14.37 -1.34 -12.09
CA VAL A 311 -14.23 -0.11 -12.90
C VAL A 311 -12.76 0.17 -13.21
N LEU A 312 -11.90 0.18 -12.18
CA LEU A 312 -10.46 0.42 -12.33
C LEU A 312 -9.81 -0.60 -13.28
N ALA A 313 -10.14 -1.90 -13.14
CA ALA A 313 -9.66 -2.92 -14.07
C ALA A 313 -10.22 -2.76 -15.49
N GLY A 314 -11.46 -2.30 -15.64
CA GLY A 314 -12.05 -1.97 -16.93
C GLY A 314 -11.31 -0.82 -17.63
N ILE A 315 -10.94 0.22 -16.89
CA ILE A 315 -10.16 1.37 -17.38
C ILE A 315 -8.77 0.91 -17.80
N LEU A 316 -8.10 0.11 -16.97
CA LEU A 316 -6.77 -0.41 -17.28
C LEU A 316 -6.78 -1.16 -18.61
N LEU A 317 -7.70 -2.12 -18.77
CA LEU A 317 -7.81 -2.92 -19.98
C LEU A 317 -8.21 -2.08 -21.21
N HIS A 318 -8.98 -1.01 -21.00
CA HIS A 318 -9.40 -0.11 -22.06
C HIS A 318 -8.19 0.63 -22.64
N TYR A 319 -7.40 1.27 -21.77
CA TYR A 319 -6.20 2.01 -22.18
C TYR A 319 -5.08 1.09 -22.63
N GLN A 320 -4.87 -0.07 -22.00
CA GLN A 320 -3.93 -1.09 -22.50
C GLN A 320 -4.23 -1.44 -23.96
N LYS A 321 -5.50 -1.69 -24.31
CA LYS A 321 -5.87 -2.02 -25.69
C LYS A 321 -5.49 -0.88 -26.65
N ILE A 322 -5.77 0.37 -26.29
CA ILE A 322 -5.47 1.55 -27.12
C ILE A 322 -3.95 1.72 -27.29
N ILE A 323 -3.21 1.69 -26.19
CA ILE A 323 -1.75 1.86 -26.15
C ILE A 323 -1.06 0.75 -26.94
N PHE A 324 -1.46 -0.51 -26.74
CA PHE A 324 -0.90 -1.64 -27.46
C PHE A 324 -1.18 -1.58 -28.96
N ASP A 325 -2.37 -1.11 -29.36
CA ASP A 325 -2.70 -0.91 -30.77
C ASP A 325 -1.84 0.21 -31.40
N PHE A 326 -1.57 1.29 -30.67
CA PHE A 326 -0.66 2.34 -31.12
C PHE A 326 0.78 1.84 -31.23
N TYR A 327 1.30 1.18 -30.19
CA TYR A 327 2.65 0.62 -30.18
C TYR A 327 2.88 -0.31 -31.37
N LYS A 328 1.96 -1.27 -31.61
CA LYS A 328 2.05 -2.21 -32.74
C LYS A 328 2.04 -1.52 -34.10
N LYS A 329 1.22 -0.48 -34.28
CA LYS A 329 1.16 0.29 -35.53
C LYS A 329 2.43 1.09 -35.74
N LEU A 330 2.95 1.71 -34.67
CA LEU A 330 4.14 2.55 -34.73
C LEU A 330 5.40 1.72 -34.98
N LYS A 331 5.58 0.61 -34.27
CA LYS A 331 6.72 -0.33 -34.40
C LYS A 331 6.82 -0.93 -35.80
N LYS A 332 5.69 -1.20 -36.46
CA LYS A 332 5.65 -1.75 -37.83
C LYS A 332 5.83 -0.69 -38.92
N SER A 333 5.65 0.59 -38.60
CA SER A 333 5.72 1.66 -39.59
C SER A 333 7.17 2.06 -39.81
N LYS A 334 7.58 2.31 -41.06
CA LYS A 334 8.91 2.86 -41.35
C LYS A 334 9.03 4.30 -40.85
N HIS A 335 8.01 5.13 -41.11
CA HIS A 335 7.96 6.54 -40.75
C HIS A 335 6.76 6.87 -39.86
N LEU A 336 6.88 7.91 -39.04
CA LEU A 336 5.77 8.44 -38.24
C LEU A 336 4.74 9.14 -39.14
N SER A 337 3.54 8.55 -39.26
CA SER A 337 2.43 9.23 -39.96
C SER A 337 1.81 10.31 -39.08
N GLU A 338 1.51 11.48 -39.66
CA GLU A 338 0.89 12.60 -38.93
C GLU A 338 -0.47 12.23 -38.32
N LYS A 339 -1.25 11.40 -39.01
CA LYS A 339 -2.55 10.92 -38.52
C LYS A 339 -2.40 10.05 -37.28
N LEU A 340 -1.38 9.17 -37.23
CA LEU A 340 -1.13 8.32 -36.07
C LEU A 340 -0.59 9.17 -34.92
N GLN A 341 0.37 10.06 -35.19
CA GLN A 341 0.93 11.00 -34.21
C GLN A 341 -0.17 11.82 -33.53
N LYS A 342 -1.05 12.46 -34.32
CA LYS A 342 -2.18 13.25 -33.78
C LYS A 342 -3.09 12.43 -32.87
N LYS A 343 -3.33 11.16 -33.20
CA LYS A 343 -4.16 10.27 -32.35
C LYS A 343 -3.47 9.90 -31.05
N ILE A 344 -2.18 9.58 -31.08
CA ILE A 344 -1.42 9.26 -29.86
C ILE A 344 -1.37 10.49 -28.96
N ILE A 345 -1.02 11.66 -29.50
CA ILE A 345 -0.97 12.91 -28.74
C ILE A 345 -2.33 13.25 -28.15
N ALA A 346 -3.43 13.10 -28.91
CA ALA A 346 -4.76 13.38 -28.41
C ALA A 346 -5.12 12.49 -27.21
N VAL A 347 -4.86 11.17 -27.28
CA VAL A 347 -5.11 10.27 -26.14
C VAL A 347 -4.27 10.65 -24.94
N PHE A 348 -2.96 10.87 -25.13
CA PHE A 348 -2.07 11.18 -24.01
C PHE A 348 -2.38 12.53 -23.37
N THR A 349 -2.67 13.58 -24.16
CA THR A 349 -2.93 14.92 -23.63
C THR A 349 -4.36 15.09 -23.10
N GLN A 350 -5.37 14.60 -23.82
CA GLN A 350 -6.78 14.86 -23.52
C GLN A 350 -7.39 13.83 -22.57
N GLU A 351 -6.90 12.59 -22.58
CA GLU A 351 -7.46 11.51 -21.76
C GLU A 351 -6.54 11.11 -20.60
N LEU A 352 -5.22 11.07 -20.84
CA LEU A 352 -4.24 10.65 -19.83
C LEU A 352 -3.51 11.81 -19.14
N SER A 353 -3.86 13.06 -19.47
CA SER A 353 -3.29 14.29 -18.90
C SER A 353 -1.76 14.40 -18.97
N TYR A 354 -1.13 13.70 -19.91
CA TYR A 354 0.30 13.79 -20.16
C TYR A 354 0.66 15.11 -20.83
N VAL A 355 1.73 15.76 -20.36
CA VAL A 355 2.31 16.94 -21.01
C VAL A 355 3.62 16.53 -21.66
N PHE A 356 3.72 16.70 -22.98
CA PHE A 356 4.94 16.41 -23.72
C PHE A 356 6.03 17.45 -23.42
N PRO A 357 7.32 17.11 -23.60
CA PRO A 357 8.43 18.06 -23.57
C PRO A 357 8.19 19.26 -24.47
N ASP A 358 8.68 20.42 -24.05
CA ASP A 358 8.47 21.69 -24.76
C ASP A 358 9.01 21.64 -26.20
N ASP A 359 10.10 20.91 -26.42
CA ASP A 359 10.76 20.74 -27.72
C ASP A 359 10.24 19.55 -28.54
N PHE A 360 9.25 18.79 -28.03
CA PHE A 360 8.77 17.56 -28.69
C PHE A 360 8.35 17.80 -30.14
N PHE A 361 7.71 18.93 -30.46
CA PHE A 361 7.25 19.22 -31.82
C PHE A 361 8.36 19.69 -32.77
N GLU A 362 9.47 20.20 -32.21
CA GLU A 362 10.67 20.64 -32.92
C GLU A 362 11.60 19.46 -33.25
N MET A 363 11.47 18.34 -32.52
CA MET A 363 12.27 17.14 -32.75
C MET A 363 12.11 16.58 -34.19
N PRO A 364 13.20 16.02 -34.76
CA PRO A 364 13.14 15.22 -35.98
C PRO A 364 12.04 14.15 -35.94
N LYS A 365 11.47 13.80 -37.10
CA LYS A 365 10.34 12.84 -37.16
C LYS A 365 10.70 11.45 -36.62
N ASP A 366 11.94 11.02 -36.80
CA ASP A 366 12.41 9.72 -36.30
C ASP A 366 12.60 9.78 -34.77
N ASP A 367 13.20 10.85 -34.24
CA ASP A 367 13.31 11.06 -32.78
C ASP A 367 11.95 11.12 -32.09
N ARG A 368 10.96 11.81 -32.69
CA ARG A 368 9.57 11.78 -32.18
C ARG A 368 8.96 10.40 -32.21
N LYS A 369 9.27 9.60 -33.22
CA LYS A 369 8.76 8.24 -33.34
C LYS A 369 9.31 7.37 -32.21
N ASP A 370 10.60 7.50 -31.93
CA ASP A 370 11.28 6.76 -30.88
C ASP A 370 10.78 7.19 -29.50
N TYR A 371 10.63 8.49 -29.26
CA TYR A 371 9.99 9.02 -28.05
C TYR A 371 8.59 8.43 -27.81
N LEU A 372 7.75 8.41 -28.85
CA LEU A 372 6.40 7.84 -28.76
C LEU A 372 6.44 6.31 -28.56
N LEU A 373 7.42 5.60 -29.13
CA LEU A 373 7.59 4.16 -28.90
C LEU A 373 7.94 3.87 -27.45
N ASP A 374 8.85 4.64 -26.86
CA ASP A 374 9.28 4.50 -25.48
C ASP A 374 8.12 4.81 -24.52
N LEU A 375 7.41 5.92 -24.75
CA LEU A 375 6.22 6.29 -23.97
C LEU A 375 5.16 5.17 -24.01
N LEU A 376 4.90 4.59 -25.18
CA LEU A 376 3.93 3.50 -25.34
C LEU A 376 4.42 2.15 -24.78
N TYR A 377 5.73 1.97 -24.62
CA TYR A 377 6.36 0.76 -24.07
C TYR A 377 6.55 0.88 -22.56
N SER A 378 5.45 1.13 -21.85
CA SER A 378 5.45 1.36 -20.42
C SER A 378 4.40 0.49 -19.71
N PRO A 379 4.68 0.05 -18.46
CA PRO A 379 3.67 -0.56 -17.62
C PRO A 379 2.60 0.49 -17.25
N ILE A 380 1.38 0.02 -16.96
CA ILE A 380 0.21 0.88 -16.70
C ILE A 380 -0.31 0.60 -15.30
N ARG A 381 -0.69 1.67 -14.57
CA ARG A 381 -1.42 1.59 -13.32
C ARG A 381 -2.63 2.51 -13.34
N VAL A 382 -3.73 2.01 -12.79
CA VAL A 382 -4.95 2.77 -12.54
C VAL A 382 -5.16 2.80 -11.03
N CYS A 383 -5.17 3.99 -10.46
CA CYS A 383 -5.25 4.19 -9.02
C CYS A 383 -6.58 4.88 -8.69
N GLY A 384 -7.38 4.25 -7.84
CA GLY A 384 -8.53 4.88 -7.23
C GLY A 384 -8.06 5.99 -6.28
N MET A 385 -8.69 7.15 -6.34
CA MET A 385 -8.43 8.32 -5.50
C MET A 385 -9.70 8.67 -4.75
N VAL A 386 -9.61 8.83 -3.44
CA VAL A 386 -10.74 9.27 -2.60
C VAL A 386 -10.63 10.77 -2.34
N LYS A 387 -11.76 11.42 -2.08
CA LYS A 387 -11.74 12.82 -1.63
C LYS A 387 -10.96 12.93 -0.32
N ASN A 388 -10.15 13.99 -0.21
CA ASN A 388 -9.38 14.22 1.00
C ASN A 388 -10.27 14.89 2.06
N GLU A 389 -10.52 14.19 3.17
CA GLU A 389 -11.30 14.70 4.32
C GLU A 389 -10.39 15.20 5.46
N GLY A 390 -9.14 15.54 5.14
CA GLY A 390 -8.11 15.99 6.10
C GLY A 390 -7.12 14.90 6.49
N GLU A 391 -7.08 13.78 5.75
CA GLU A 391 -6.13 12.70 6.02
C GLU A 391 -4.71 13.15 5.64
N PRO A 392 -3.73 13.02 6.55
CA PRO A 392 -2.34 13.27 6.23
C PRO A 392 -1.77 12.14 5.37
N GLY A 393 -1.03 12.50 4.32
CA GLY A 393 -0.23 11.56 3.53
C GLY A 393 -0.13 11.95 2.05
N GLY A 394 0.17 10.97 1.20
CA GLY A 394 0.43 11.21 -0.21
C GLY A 394 -0.83 11.45 -1.05
N GLY A 395 -0.70 12.31 -2.06
CA GLY A 395 -1.79 12.72 -2.94
C GLY A 395 -1.42 12.59 -4.42
N PRO A 396 -2.41 12.75 -5.33
CA PRO A 396 -2.17 12.75 -6.77
C PRO A 396 -1.75 14.14 -7.25
N PHE A 397 -0.60 14.22 -7.92
CA PHE A 397 -0.03 15.48 -8.43
C PHE A 397 0.48 15.35 -9.87
N PHE A 398 0.59 16.48 -10.55
CA PHE A 398 1.42 16.63 -11.74
C PHE A 398 2.87 16.87 -11.30
N VAL A 399 3.79 16.02 -11.74
CA VAL A 399 5.23 16.13 -11.50
C VAL A 399 5.90 16.54 -12.80
N LYS A 400 6.76 17.55 -12.74
CA LYS A 400 7.60 17.97 -13.87
C LYS A 400 8.88 17.15 -13.90
N GLU A 401 9.09 16.45 -15.01
CA GLU A 401 10.26 15.62 -15.25
C GLU A 401 11.46 16.47 -15.73
N ASN A 402 12.64 15.85 -15.73
CA ASN A 402 13.89 16.50 -16.17
C ASN A 402 13.88 16.89 -17.65
N ASP A 403 13.15 16.15 -18.50
CA ASP A 403 12.98 16.47 -19.93
C ASP A 403 11.92 17.56 -20.17
N GLY A 404 11.31 18.10 -19.09
CA GLY A 404 10.27 19.12 -19.16
C GLY A 404 8.85 18.56 -19.36
N SER A 405 8.70 17.25 -19.59
CA SER A 405 7.39 16.61 -19.60
C SER A 405 6.72 16.69 -18.22
N GLN A 406 5.40 16.46 -18.17
CA GLN A 406 4.68 16.33 -16.90
C GLN A 406 3.85 15.06 -16.87
N THR A 407 3.98 14.33 -15.77
CA THR A 407 3.33 13.05 -15.54
C THR A 407 2.47 13.10 -14.27
N LEU A 408 1.46 12.24 -14.22
CA LEU A 408 0.65 12.04 -13.02
C LEU A 408 1.39 11.09 -12.08
N GLN A 409 1.66 11.53 -10.86
CA GLN A 409 2.32 10.71 -9.84
C GLN A 409 1.63 10.82 -8.48
N ILE A 410 1.79 9.78 -7.67
CA ILE A 410 1.43 9.84 -6.25
C ILE A 410 2.67 10.38 -5.55
N VAL A 411 2.53 11.49 -4.84
CA VAL A 411 3.64 12.13 -4.15
C VAL A 411 3.34 12.20 -2.67
N GLU A 412 4.29 11.74 -1.84
CA GLU A 412 4.23 11.88 -0.39
C GLU A 412 4.83 13.21 0.07
N MET A 413 4.33 13.75 1.19
CA MET A 413 4.82 15.01 1.75
C MET A 413 6.34 15.01 1.96
N ALA A 414 6.90 13.88 2.41
CA ALA A 414 8.33 13.72 2.66
C ALA A 414 9.21 13.82 1.40
N GLN A 415 8.62 13.79 0.20
CA GLN A 415 9.30 13.97 -1.08
C GLN A 415 9.22 15.43 -1.58
N LEU A 416 8.57 16.31 -0.83
CA LEU A 416 8.40 17.73 -1.16
C LEU A 416 9.29 18.61 -0.29
N ASP A 417 9.61 19.79 -0.81
CA ASP A 417 10.23 20.85 -0.02
C ASP A 417 9.17 21.56 0.84
N GLU A 418 9.06 21.18 2.11
CA GLU A 418 8.14 21.79 3.07
C GLU A 418 8.44 23.27 3.37
N SER A 419 9.65 23.75 3.03
CA SER A 419 10.02 25.16 3.16
C SER A 419 9.58 26.01 1.96
N SER A 420 9.21 25.36 0.84
CA SER A 420 8.71 26.02 -0.36
C SER A 420 7.24 26.39 -0.20
N GLN A 421 6.96 27.70 -0.13
CA GLN A 421 5.60 28.20 -0.09
C GLN A 421 4.78 27.76 -1.31
N GLU A 422 5.41 27.68 -2.49
CA GLU A 422 4.79 27.23 -3.73
C GLU A 422 4.29 25.78 -3.61
N HIS A 423 5.14 24.85 -3.17
CA HIS A 423 4.74 23.47 -2.95
C HIS A 423 3.63 23.35 -1.91
N MET A 424 3.74 24.07 -0.80
CA MET A 424 2.72 24.03 0.25
C MET A 424 1.39 24.60 -0.21
N ASP A 425 1.38 25.60 -1.10
CA ASP A 425 0.16 26.14 -1.67
C ASP A 425 -0.48 25.19 -2.70
N ILE A 426 0.32 24.43 -3.45
CA ILE A 426 -0.17 23.34 -4.33
C ILE A 426 -0.79 22.22 -3.48
N VAL A 427 -0.12 21.81 -2.39
CA VAL A 427 -0.62 20.75 -1.51
C VAL A 427 -1.95 21.16 -0.84
N LYS A 428 -2.08 22.41 -0.39
CA LYS A 428 -3.34 22.92 0.19
C LYS A 428 -4.52 22.89 -0.80
N GLN A 429 -4.23 22.89 -2.11
CA GLN A 429 -5.25 22.81 -3.16
C GLN A 429 -5.62 21.35 -3.51
N ALA A 430 -4.92 20.36 -2.96
CA ALA A 430 -5.20 18.95 -3.21
C ALA A 430 -6.59 18.59 -2.70
N THR A 431 -7.42 18.06 -3.61
CA THR A 431 -8.81 17.67 -3.31
C THR A 431 -8.96 16.18 -3.03
N HIS A 432 -7.92 15.40 -3.32
CA HIS A 432 -7.94 13.94 -3.28
C HIS A 432 -6.71 13.39 -2.56
N PHE A 433 -6.85 12.15 -2.08
CA PHE A 433 -5.85 11.40 -1.35
C PHE A 433 -5.68 10.00 -1.97
N ASN A 434 -4.49 9.41 -1.84
CA ASN A 434 -4.20 8.07 -2.35
C ASN A 434 -4.54 6.96 -1.32
N PRO A 435 -5.60 6.17 -1.52
CA PRO A 435 -5.99 5.07 -0.63
C PRO A 435 -5.18 3.77 -0.82
N VAL A 436 -4.20 3.76 -1.74
CA VAL A 436 -3.50 2.54 -2.17
C VAL A 436 -4.49 1.51 -2.77
N ASP A 437 -5.48 2.00 -3.51
CA ASP A 437 -6.39 1.18 -4.33
C ASP A 437 -5.88 1.15 -5.77
N ILE A 438 -5.03 0.18 -6.10
CA ILE A 438 -4.34 0.15 -7.40
C ILE A 438 -4.71 -1.11 -8.18
N VAL A 439 -4.87 -0.95 -9.48
CA VAL A 439 -4.88 -2.04 -10.46
C VAL A 439 -3.76 -1.77 -11.45
N CYS A 440 -2.86 -2.74 -11.66
CA CYS A 440 -1.73 -2.54 -12.55
C CYS A 440 -1.56 -3.69 -13.56
N GLY A 441 -0.90 -3.35 -14.68
CA GLY A 441 -0.63 -4.24 -15.80
C GLY A 441 0.85 -4.15 -16.15
N ILE A 442 1.55 -5.28 -16.00
CA ILE A 442 3.02 -5.37 -16.08
C ILE A 442 3.52 -6.14 -17.29
N LYS A 443 2.64 -6.36 -18.28
CA LYS A 443 2.99 -7.04 -19.53
C LYS A 443 2.78 -6.13 -20.73
N ASP A 444 3.61 -6.31 -21.73
CA ASP A 444 3.57 -5.58 -22.97
C ASP A 444 2.49 -6.13 -23.92
N SER A 445 2.42 -5.54 -25.12
CA SER A 445 1.46 -5.90 -26.15
C SER A 445 1.63 -7.30 -26.76
N GLU A 446 2.76 -7.95 -26.49
CA GLU A 446 3.13 -9.32 -26.91
C GLU A 446 2.94 -10.32 -25.76
N GLY A 447 2.52 -9.86 -24.58
CA GLY A 447 2.34 -10.70 -23.38
C GLY A 447 3.64 -10.95 -22.61
N LYS A 448 4.73 -10.25 -22.96
CA LYS A 448 6.00 -10.35 -22.26
C LYS A 448 5.99 -9.40 -21.07
N LYS A 449 6.44 -9.89 -19.93
CA LYS A 449 6.56 -9.10 -18.70
C LYS A 449 7.66 -8.04 -18.83
N PHE A 450 7.34 -6.82 -18.42
CA PHE A 450 8.34 -5.77 -18.21
C PHE A 450 9.23 -6.13 -17.03
N ASN A 451 10.52 -5.82 -17.12
CA ASN A 451 11.34 -5.69 -15.90
C ASN A 451 10.99 -4.33 -15.28
N ILE A 452 10.06 -4.34 -14.32
CA ILE A 452 9.49 -3.10 -13.76
C ILE A 452 10.49 -2.34 -12.88
N LEU A 453 11.60 -2.97 -12.48
CA LEU A 453 12.70 -2.32 -11.76
C LEU A 453 13.36 -1.21 -12.60
N LYS A 454 13.24 -1.26 -13.93
CA LYS A 454 13.76 -0.22 -14.83
C LYS A 454 12.94 1.07 -14.85
N TYR A 455 11.78 1.07 -14.18
CA TYR A 455 10.86 2.21 -14.14
C TYR A 455 10.79 2.87 -12.75
N VAL A 456 11.72 2.49 -11.86
CA VAL A 456 11.90 3.07 -10.53
C VAL A 456 12.66 4.38 -10.68
N ASP A 457 12.15 5.44 -10.06
CA ASP A 457 12.92 6.68 -9.88
C ASP A 457 13.81 6.54 -8.63
N GLU A 458 15.11 6.33 -8.83
CA GLU A 458 16.09 6.18 -7.75
C GLU A 458 16.29 7.47 -6.94
N GLU A 459 15.85 8.63 -7.43
CA GLU A 459 15.92 9.92 -6.74
C GLU A 459 14.69 10.18 -5.84
N ALA A 460 13.65 9.35 -5.92
CA ALA A 460 12.41 9.50 -5.17
C ALA A 460 12.42 8.83 -3.78
N GLY A 461 13.60 8.53 -3.22
CA GLY A 461 13.74 7.97 -1.88
C GLY A 461 13.50 9.00 -0.76
N ILE A 462 13.44 8.53 0.49
CA ILE A 462 13.16 9.37 1.65
C ILE A 462 14.23 9.12 2.73
N ILE A 463 14.72 10.19 3.37
CA ILE A 463 15.58 10.10 4.55
C ILE A 463 14.80 10.55 5.76
N THR A 464 14.71 9.70 6.79
CA THR A 464 14.02 10.02 8.04
C THR A 464 14.95 9.96 9.24
N MET A 465 14.71 10.85 10.20
CA MET A 465 15.35 10.80 11.52
C MET A 465 14.60 9.79 12.40
N LYS A 466 15.34 8.93 13.08
CA LYS A 466 14.83 7.96 14.07
C LYS A 466 15.73 7.97 15.30
N SER A 467 15.32 7.26 16.33
CA SER A 467 16.16 6.96 17.49
C SER A 467 16.18 5.46 17.79
N LYS A 468 17.30 4.98 18.32
CA LYS A 468 17.46 3.62 18.86
C LYS A 468 18.37 3.72 20.09
N ASP A 469 17.95 3.13 21.21
CA ASP A 469 18.71 3.09 22.47
C ASP A 469 19.16 4.48 22.95
N GLY A 470 18.29 5.49 22.81
CA GLY A 470 18.58 6.88 23.17
C GLY A 470 19.52 7.63 22.23
N LYS A 471 20.01 6.98 21.15
CA LYS A 471 20.84 7.60 20.12
C LYS A 471 20.02 7.92 18.87
N GLU A 472 20.25 9.09 18.30
CA GLU A 472 19.64 9.47 17.02
C GLU A 472 20.38 8.85 15.83
N LEU A 473 19.62 8.51 14.80
CA LEU A 473 20.10 7.93 13.55
C LEU A 473 19.28 8.43 12.36
N LYS A 474 19.87 8.37 11.18
CA LYS A 474 19.18 8.54 9.89
C LYS A 474 18.89 7.17 9.29
N ALA A 475 17.68 7.01 8.77
CA ALA A 475 17.24 5.83 8.04
C ALA A 475 16.88 6.22 6.60
N LEU A 476 17.20 5.34 5.65
CA LEU A 476 16.91 5.52 4.24
C LEU A 476 15.74 4.63 3.84
N GLU A 477 14.71 5.20 3.25
CA GLU A 477 13.60 4.48 2.63
C GLU A 477 13.78 4.53 1.12
N LEU A 478 13.72 3.37 0.48
CA LEU A 478 13.78 3.26 -0.98
C LEU A 478 12.51 3.84 -1.60
N PRO A 479 12.55 4.27 -2.88
CA PRO A 479 11.38 4.79 -3.58
C PRO A 479 10.15 3.92 -3.37
N GLY A 480 9.10 4.46 -2.73
CA GLY A 480 7.95 3.67 -2.29
C GLY A 480 7.21 3.02 -3.46
N LEU A 481 6.56 1.86 -3.23
CA LEU A 481 5.92 1.06 -4.29
C LEU A 481 5.02 1.91 -5.21
N TRP A 482 4.27 2.86 -4.65
CA TRP A 482 3.33 3.69 -5.40
C TRP A 482 3.80 5.13 -5.61
N ASN A 483 4.80 5.64 -4.90
CA ASN A 483 5.21 7.05 -4.93
C ASN A 483 6.65 7.29 -5.44
N GLY A 484 7.37 6.25 -5.86
CA GLY A 484 8.68 6.38 -6.50
C GLY A 484 9.06 5.19 -7.39
N ALA A 485 8.74 3.97 -6.95
CA ALA A 485 8.99 2.76 -7.74
C ALA A 485 8.10 2.62 -9.00
N MET A 486 7.09 3.47 -9.10
CA MET A 486 6.14 3.52 -10.22
C MET A 486 6.10 4.90 -10.91
N SER A 487 7.08 5.76 -10.68
CA SER A 487 7.08 7.13 -11.22
C SER A 487 7.05 7.15 -12.75
N HIS A 488 7.78 6.25 -13.41
CA HIS A 488 7.85 6.18 -14.87
C HIS A 488 6.78 5.26 -15.50
N TRP A 489 5.66 5.03 -14.80
CA TRP A 489 4.54 4.25 -15.32
C TRP A 489 3.50 5.17 -15.94
N ILE A 490 2.73 4.64 -16.91
CA ILE A 490 1.51 5.33 -17.33
C ILE A 490 0.52 5.25 -16.18
N THR A 491 0.30 6.39 -15.54
CA THR A 491 -0.52 6.52 -14.34
C THR A 491 -1.86 7.16 -14.69
N ILE A 492 -2.94 6.53 -14.25
CA ILE A 492 -4.31 7.01 -14.46
C ILE A 492 -4.99 7.10 -13.11
N PHE A 493 -5.46 8.28 -12.74
CA PHE A 493 -6.23 8.49 -11.52
C PHE A 493 -7.72 8.47 -11.80
N VAL A 494 -8.48 7.86 -10.89
CA VAL A 494 -9.93 7.70 -11.02
C VAL A 494 -10.56 8.02 -9.67
N GLU A 495 -11.56 8.91 -9.62
CA GLU A 495 -12.27 9.17 -8.37
C GLU A 495 -13.07 7.92 -7.96
N VAL A 496 -12.91 7.51 -6.70
CA VAL A 496 -13.69 6.43 -6.08
C VAL A 496 -14.28 6.89 -4.73
N PRO A 497 -15.40 6.31 -4.28
CA PRO A 497 -16.02 6.70 -3.02
C PRO A 497 -15.13 6.42 -1.81
N ILE A 498 -15.22 7.27 -0.78
CA ILE A 498 -14.45 7.15 0.46
C ILE A 498 -14.63 5.79 1.15
N ILE A 499 -15.81 5.16 1.05
CA ILE A 499 -16.08 3.82 1.60
C ILE A 499 -15.17 2.70 1.02
N THR A 500 -14.42 2.97 -0.05
CA THR A 500 -13.40 2.04 -0.56
C THR A 500 -12.07 2.10 0.21
N PHE A 501 -11.95 3.05 1.15
CA PHE A 501 -10.77 3.32 1.95
C PHE A 501 -11.10 3.43 3.44
N ASN A 502 -10.93 2.32 4.15
CA ASN A 502 -11.15 2.22 5.60
C ASN A 502 -9.96 1.50 6.26
N PRO A 503 -8.79 2.15 6.35
CA PRO A 503 -7.63 1.57 7.01
C PRO A 503 -7.79 1.62 8.53
N VAL A 504 -7.27 0.60 9.21
CA VAL A 504 -7.24 0.53 10.68
C VAL A 504 -5.85 0.96 11.16
N LYS A 505 -5.70 2.18 11.66
CA LYS A 505 -4.43 2.72 12.19
C LYS A 505 -4.31 2.47 13.70
N GLU A 506 -5.41 2.60 14.43
CA GLU A 506 -5.54 2.34 15.87
C GLU A 506 -6.65 1.32 16.15
N VAL A 507 -6.59 0.62 17.29
CA VAL A 507 -7.56 -0.44 17.61
C VAL A 507 -9.01 0.05 17.59
N THR A 508 -9.27 1.27 18.06
CA THR A 508 -10.62 1.83 18.12
C THR A 508 -11.18 2.21 16.75
N ASP A 509 -10.36 2.23 15.68
CA ASP A 509 -10.88 2.38 14.31
C ASP A 509 -11.85 1.24 13.93
N LEU A 510 -11.68 0.05 14.52
CA LEU A 510 -12.61 -1.07 14.33
C LEU A 510 -14.03 -0.80 14.89
N LEU A 511 -14.22 0.26 15.68
CA LEU A 511 -15.53 0.68 16.19
C LEU A 511 -16.24 1.68 15.27
N ARG A 512 -15.60 2.15 14.21
CA ARG A 512 -16.23 3.01 13.19
C ARG A 512 -17.37 2.27 12.50
N ALA A 513 -18.35 3.01 11.99
CA ALA A 513 -19.53 2.42 11.34
C ALA A 513 -19.13 1.55 10.14
N GLU A 514 -18.08 1.93 9.43
CA GLU A 514 -17.55 1.25 8.25
C GLU A 514 -16.91 -0.11 8.57
N HIS A 515 -16.68 -0.41 9.85
CA HIS A 515 -16.21 -1.72 10.34
C HIS A 515 -17.31 -2.51 11.06
N LYS A 516 -18.52 -1.98 11.17
CA LYS A 516 -19.67 -2.64 11.80
C LYS A 516 -20.56 -3.29 10.75
N GLN A 517 -20.88 -4.56 10.96
CA GLN A 517 -21.86 -5.26 10.13
C GLN A 517 -23.25 -4.67 10.39
N LEU A 518 -23.96 -4.31 9.32
CA LEU A 518 -25.34 -3.80 9.37
C LEU A 518 -26.36 -4.93 9.48
#